data_AF-A0A948C8D6-F1
#
_entry.id   AF-A0A948C8D6-F1
#
_cell.length_a   1.000
_cell.length_b   1.000
_cell.length_c   1.000
_cell.angle_alpha   90.00
_cell.angle_beta   90.00
_cell.angle_gamma   90.00
#
_symmetry.space_group_name_H-M   'P 1'
#
loop_
_entity.id
_entity.type
_entity.pdbx_description
1 polymer ?
#
loop_
_entity_poly.entity_id
_entity_poly.type
_entity_poly.pdbx_seq_one_letter_code
_entity_poly.pdbx_strand_id
1 'polypeptide(L)'
;MAKIIAFKKWHISLDDNKGVTLDLPYPEKFENNEEKEKYEKAKNMEAPTLLIENKFLFGEWLFELNNYERTLDDEKIKLILLEAIDKERKKFERLKKKFSTQYSTDEIKRKSIPEEVRIFVWRRDGGRCVECNSQENLEFDHIIPVSQGGSSTARNIQLLCEKCNRQKSNKI
;
A
#
# COMPACT_ATOMS: atom_id res chain seq x y z
N MET A 1 27.38 -5.94 11.24
CA MET A 1 26.54 -5.12 10.35
C MET A 1 25.26 -4.88 11.10
N ALA A 2 25.00 -3.62 11.46
CA ALA A 2 23.77 -3.18 12.10
C ALA A 2 22.56 -3.75 11.38
N LYS A 3 21.65 -4.35 12.13
CA LYS A 3 20.48 -5.00 11.59
C LYS A 3 19.26 -4.14 11.87
N ILE A 4 18.52 -3.80 10.83
CA ILE A 4 17.18 -3.20 11.00
C ILE A 4 16.27 -4.30 11.56
N ILE A 5 15.70 -4.06 12.75
CA ILE A 5 14.84 -5.03 13.43
C ILE A 5 13.37 -4.60 13.48
N ALA A 6 13.05 -3.32 13.28
CA ALA A 6 11.68 -2.85 13.07
C ALA A 6 11.61 -1.61 12.14
N PHE A 7 10.43 -1.39 11.54
CA PHE A 7 10.21 -0.49 10.39
C PHE A 7 8.92 0.34 10.51
N LYS A 8 8.92 1.59 10.03
CA LYS A 8 8.10 2.04 8.89
C LYS A 8 8.90 3.03 8.04
N LYS A 9 8.69 3.11 6.71
CA LYS A 9 7.44 3.43 6.01
C LYS A 9 7.26 2.69 4.68
N TRP A 10 6.30 1.75 4.62
CA TRP A 10 5.34 1.40 3.54
C TRP A 10 4.43 0.30 4.10
N HIS A 11 3.13 0.56 4.30
CA HIS A 11 2.13 -0.52 4.33
C HIS A 11 1.36 -0.42 3.01
N ILE A 12 1.22 -1.53 2.30
CA ILE A 12 0.18 -1.71 1.29
C ILE A 12 -0.77 -2.73 1.91
N SER A 13 -1.88 -2.28 2.50
CA SER A 13 -3.06 -3.12 2.65
C SER A 13 -3.86 -3.01 1.35
N LEU A 14 -4.21 -4.16 0.77
CA LEU A 14 -5.26 -4.25 -0.23
C LEU A 14 -6.57 -4.43 0.54
N ASP A 15 -7.24 -3.33 0.85
CA ASP A 15 -8.63 -3.33 1.29
C ASP A 15 -9.53 -3.14 0.06
N ASP A 16 -10.49 -4.03 -0.11
CA ASP A 16 -11.35 -4.10 -1.31
C ASP A 16 -12.29 -2.90 -1.52
N ASN A 17 -12.22 -1.84 -0.71
CA ASN A 17 -13.12 -0.68 -0.85
C ASN A 17 -12.66 0.66 -0.24
N LYS A 18 -11.43 0.77 0.29
CA LYS A 18 -10.86 2.04 0.74
C LYS A 18 -9.36 1.96 0.47
N GLY A 19 -8.79 2.98 -0.17
CA GLY A 19 -7.37 3.01 -0.46
C GLY A 19 -6.50 2.73 0.77
N VAL A 20 -5.27 2.29 0.50
CA VAL A 20 -4.20 1.94 1.45
C VAL A 20 -4.31 2.67 2.80
N THR A 21 -4.67 1.94 3.84
CA THR A 21 -4.70 2.43 5.23
C THR A 21 -3.33 2.18 5.89
N LEU A 22 -2.79 3.21 6.57
CA LEU A 22 -1.44 3.25 7.14
C LEU A 22 -1.49 3.25 8.68
N ASP A 23 -1.43 2.08 9.34
CA ASP A 23 -1.32 2.03 10.82
C ASP A 23 0.13 1.89 11.32
N LEU A 24 0.55 2.74 12.26
CA LEU A 24 1.93 2.94 12.75
C LEU A 24 2.54 1.73 13.53
N PRO A 25 3.88 1.62 13.60
CA PRO A 25 4.60 0.56 14.29
C PRO A 25 4.82 0.92 15.77
N TYR A 26 3.90 0.52 16.63
CA TYR A 26 4.20 0.39 18.05
C TYR A 26 5.00 -0.91 18.22
N PRO A 27 6.18 -0.94 18.87
CA PRO A 27 6.84 -2.19 19.26
C PRO A 27 5.80 -3.18 19.79
N GLU A 28 5.79 -4.41 19.26
CA GLU A 28 4.73 -5.40 19.57
C GLU A 28 4.56 -5.57 21.10
N LYS A 29 5.67 -5.39 21.84
CA LYS A 29 5.70 -5.28 23.31
C LYS A 29 6.81 -4.32 23.73
N PHE A 30 6.52 -3.53 24.76
CA PHE A 30 7.52 -2.87 25.59
C PHE A 30 7.71 -3.69 26.86
N GLU A 31 8.94 -3.83 27.33
CA GLU A 31 9.26 -4.53 28.57
C GLU A 31 8.71 -3.77 29.79
N ASN A 32 8.61 -2.44 29.70
CA ASN A 32 8.04 -1.58 30.74
C ASN A 32 7.58 -0.20 30.20
N ASN A 33 6.91 0.58 31.06
CA ASN A 33 6.41 1.92 30.73
C ASN A 33 7.53 2.94 30.49
N GLU A 34 8.70 2.76 31.11
CA GLU A 34 9.86 3.64 30.94
C GLU A 34 10.44 3.52 29.53
N GLU A 35 10.53 2.30 29.00
CA GLU A 35 10.95 2.01 27.62
C GLU A 35 9.98 2.65 26.61
N LYS A 36 8.68 2.56 26.87
CA LYS A 36 7.65 3.23 26.06
C LYS A 36 7.86 4.75 26.05
N GLU A 37 8.07 5.36 27.21
CA GLU A 37 8.27 6.81 27.30
C GLU A 37 9.57 7.25 26.59
N LYS A 38 10.64 6.46 26.73
CA LYS A 38 11.90 6.69 26.03
C LYS A 38 11.71 6.62 24.51
N TYR A 39 10.98 5.64 24.00
CA TYR A 39 10.66 5.52 22.58
C TYR A 39 9.85 6.73 22.07
N GLU A 40 8.79 7.13 22.77
CA GLU A 40 7.94 8.25 22.39
C GLU A 40 8.70 9.58 22.31
N LYS A 41 9.68 9.79 23.19
CA LYS A 41 10.58 10.95 23.14
C LYS A 41 11.58 10.84 21.99
N ALA A 42 12.14 9.64 21.77
CA ALA A 42 13.23 9.42 20.83
C ALA A 42 12.80 9.38 19.35
N LYS A 43 11.56 8.98 19.03
CA LYS A 43 11.08 8.80 17.64
C LYS A 43 11.14 10.04 16.75
N ASN A 44 11.19 11.23 17.36
CA ASN A 44 11.27 12.51 16.66
C ASN A 44 12.67 13.16 16.73
N MET A 45 13.68 12.46 17.24
CA MET A 45 15.03 13.02 17.42
C MET A 45 15.89 12.87 16.15
N GLU A 46 16.78 13.84 15.93
CA GLU A 46 17.71 13.86 14.78
C GLU A 46 19.00 13.05 15.01
N ALA A 47 19.17 12.50 16.21
CA ALA A 47 20.32 11.72 16.64
C ALA A 47 19.93 10.29 17.06
N PRO A 48 20.80 9.28 16.85
CA PRO A 48 20.56 7.93 17.33
C PRO A 48 20.41 7.91 18.85
N THR A 49 19.38 7.23 19.35
CA THR A 49 19.09 7.11 20.78
C THR A 49 19.08 5.64 21.18
N LEU A 50 19.90 5.26 22.16
CA LEU A 50 19.88 3.91 22.74
C LEU A 50 18.61 3.74 23.59
N LEU A 51 17.83 2.70 23.32
CA LEU A 51 16.61 2.38 24.07
C LEU A 51 16.85 1.33 25.15
N ILE A 52 17.42 0.17 24.77
CA ILE A 52 17.78 -0.97 25.66
C ILE A 52 18.99 -1.71 25.07
N GLU A 53 19.99 -2.06 25.89
CA GLU A 53 21.18 -2.89 25.61
C GLU A 53 21.88 -2.73 24.25
N ASN A 54 21.24 -3.20 23.18
CA ASN A 54 21.74 -3.22 21.81
C ASN A 54 20.75 -2.64 20.77
N LYS A 55 19.60 -2.12 21.22
CA LYS A 55 18.54 -1.53 20.40
C LYS A 55 18.63 -0.01 20.35
N PHE A 56 18.81 0.52 19.15
CA PHE A 56 18.92 1.95 18.87
C PHE A 56 17.77 2.43 18.02
N LEU A 57 17.24 3.60 18.33
CA LEU A 57 16.25 4.31 17.52
C LEU A 57 16.92 5.47 16.79
N PHE A 58 16.68 5.59 15.48
CA PHE A 58 17.13 6.73 14.70
C PHE A 58 16.01 7.18 13.75
N GLY A 59 15.40 8.32 14.04
CA GLY A 59 14.09 8.67 13.50
C GLY A 59 13.07 7.59 13.85
N GLU A 60 12.42 7.02 12.84
CA GLU A 60 11.41 5.95 13.00
C GLU A 60 11.99 4.53 12.93
N TRP A 61 13.32 4.39 12.84
CA TRP A 61 13.98 3.12 12.56
C TRP A 61 14.60 2.52 13.80
N LEU A 62 14.26 1.26 14.08
CA LEU A 62 14.84 0.48 15.17
C LEU A 62 15.93 -0.45 14.65
N PHE A 63 17.11 -0.35 15.24
CA PHE A 63 18.30 -1.09 14.88
C PHE A 63 18.80 -1.92 16.03
N GLU A 64 19.35 -3.07 15.70
CA GLU A 64 20.16 -3.89 16.59
C GLU A 64 21.62 -3.78 16.18
N LEU A 65 22.45 -3.31 17.10
CA LEU A 65 23.91 -3.20 16.91
C LEU A 65 24.63 -4.38 17.52
N ASN A 66 25.70 -4.84 16.85
CA ASN A 66 26.57 -5.85 17.43
C ASN A 66 27.55 -5.26 18.46
N ASN A 67 28.26 -6.13 19.18
CA ASN A 67 29.18 -5.71 20.25
C ASN A 67 30.24 -4.69 19.81
N TYR A 68 30.74 -4.78 18.58
CA TYR A 68 31.74 -3.85 18.04
C TYR A 68 31.13 -2.49 17.68
N GLU A 69 29.99 -2.49 17.00
CA GLU A 69 29.29 -1.28 16.55
C GLU A 69 28.88 -0.38 17.74
N ARG A 70 28.55 -0.98 18.89
CA ARG A 70 28.25 -0.26 20.13
C ARG A 70 29.44 0.49 20.74
N THR A 71 30.67 0.17 20.35
CA THR A 71 31.87 0.84 20.87
C THR A 71 32.24 2.09 20.07
N LEU A 72 31.52 2.36 18.98
CA LEU A 72 31.77 3.49 18.10
C LEU A 72 31.14 4.77 18.67
N ASP A 73 31.68 5.91 18.25
CA ASP A 73 31.09 7.21 18.53
C ASP A 73 29.78 7.43 17.75
N ASP A 74 28.99 8.41 18.19
CA ASP A 74 27.66 8.70 17.64
C ASP A 74 27.69 9.02 16.14
N GLU A 75 28.75 9.67 15.63
CA GLU A 75 28.89 9.97 14.21
C GLU A 75 29.07 8.69 13.39
N LYS A 76 29.94 7.78 13.84
CA LYS A 76 30.15 6.49 13.20
C LYS A 76 28.93 5.59 13.29
N ILE A 77 28.23 5.57 14.43
CA ILE A 77 26.96 4.85 14.58
C ILE A 77 25.97 5.40 13.55
N LYS A 78 25.79 6.72 13.48
CA LYS A 78 24.89 7.37 12.52
C LYS A 78 25.20 7.00 11.07
N LEU A 79 26.49 6.96 10.69
CA LEU A 79 26.90 6.55 9.34
C LEU A 79 26.49 5.11 9.02
N ILE A 80 26.69 4.18 9.96
CA ILE A 80 26.30 2.77 9.80
C ILE A 80 24.77 2.64 9.67
N LEU A 81 24.00 3.37 10.50
CA LEU A 81 22.53 3.34 10.43
C LEU A 81 22.02 3.88 9.10
N LEU A 82 22.58 5.00 8.62
CA LEU A 82 22.24 5.59 7.32
C LEU A 82 22.58 4.64 6.16
N GLU A 83 23.73 3.97 6.22
CA GLU A 83 24.11 2.98 5.21
C GLU A 83 23.14 1.80 5.18
N ALA A 84 22.71 1.32 6.35
CA ALA A 84 21.72 0.24 6.46
C ALA A 84 20.36 0.65 5.87
N ILE A 85 19.87 1.87 6.15
CA ILE A 85 18.64 2.42 5.57
C ILE A 85 18.75 2.51 4.04
N ASP A 86 19.86 3.04 3.51
CA ASP A 86 20.05 3.19 2.07
C ASP A 86 20.12 1.83 1.34
N LYS A 87 20.76 0.84 1.96
CA LYS A 87 20.79 -0.54 1.43
C LYS A 87 19.39 -1.15 1.33
N GLU A 88 18.58 -1.02 2.37
CA GLU A 88 17.18 -1.51 2.32
C GLU A 88 16.34 -0.73 1.30
N ARG A 89 16.49 0.60 1.22
CA ARG A 89 15.85 1.42 0.17
C ARG A 89 16.20 0.92 -1.23
N LYS A 90 17.49 0.72 -1.53
CA LYS A 90 17.95 0.23 -2.83
C LYS A 90 17.45 -1.18 -3.14
N LYS A 91 17.39 -2.06 -2.14
CA LYS A 91 16.85 -3.41 -2.28
C LYS A 91 15.36 -3.36 -2.61
N PHE A 92 14.60 -2.51 -1.93
CA PHE A 92 13.18 -2.29 -2.21
C PHE A 92 12.97 -1.77 -3.63
N GLU A 93 13.71 -0.75 -4.07
CA GLU A 93 13.61 -0.21 -5.44
C GLU A 93 13.93 -1.28 -6.51
N ARG A 94 14.93 -2.14 -6.26
CA ARG A 94 15.25 -3.27 -7.15
C ARG A 94 14.09 -4.27 -7.22
N LEU A 95 13.47 -4.61 -6.09
CA LEU A 95 12.32 -5.50 -6.04
C LEU A 95 11.12 -4.86 -6.74
N LYS A 96 10.82 -3.59 -6.44
CA LYS A 96 9.77 -2.82 -7.09
C LYS A 96 9.93 -2.81 -8.61
N LYS A 97 11.14 -2.64 -9.12
CA LYS A 97 11.43 -2.72 -10.57
C LYS A 97 11.18 -4.13 -11.14
N LYS A 98 11.54 -5.19 -10.42
CA LYS A 98 11.26 -6.58 -10.84
C LYS A 98 9.75 -6.85 -10.91
N PHE A 99 8.99 -6.40 -9.92
CA PHE A 99 7.52 -6.56 -9.89
C PHE A 99 6.78 -5.59 -10.82
N SER A 100 7.30 -4.38 -11.06
CA SER A 100 6.76 -3.47 -12.07
C SER A 100 6.99 -3.98 -13.49
N THR A 101 7.89 -4.93 -13.71
CA THR A 101 8.03 -5.61 -15.01
C THR A 101 6.88 -6.63 -15.25
N GLN A 102 6.13 -7.02 -14.21
CA GLN A 102 4.88 -7.78 -14.33
C GLN A 102 3.63 -6.88 -14.46
N TYR A 103 3.70 -5.64 -13.96
CA TYR A 103 2.74 -4.58 -14.26
C TYR A 103 3.36 -3.60 -15.23
N SER A 104 3.59 -4.06 -16.46
CA SER A 104 3.98 -3.16 -17.52
C SER A 104 2.94 -2.05 -17.66
N THR A 105 3.42 -0.81 -17.57
CA THR A 105 2.76 0.41 -18.05
C THR A 105 2.70 0.45 -19.58
N ASP A 106 2.63 -0.72 -20.22
CA ASP A 106 2.50 -0.83 -21.66
C ASP A 106 1.02 -0.67 -21.99
N GLU A 107 0.69 0.56 -22.38
CA GLU A 107 -0.57 0.95 -22.99
C GLU A 107 -1.80 0.83 -22.06
N ILE A 108 -2.46 1.96 -21.82
CA ILE A 108 -3.89 1.99 -21.48
C ILE A 108 -4.68 1.52 -22.72
N LYS A 109 -4.42 0.29 -23.22
CA LYS A 109 -5.42 -0.48 -23.91
C LYS A 109 -6.41 -0.87 -22.83
N ARG A 110 -7.63 -0.31 -22.91
CA ARG A 110 -8.73 -0.67 -21.99
C ARG A 110 -8.77 -2.19 -21.89
N LYS A 111 -8.37 -2.76 -20.75
CA LYS A 111 -8.52 -4.20 -20.53
C LYS A 111 -10.01 -4.51 -20.66
N SER A 112 -10.35 -5.40 -21.58
CA SER A 112 -11.72 -5.90 -21.72
C SER A 112 -12.20 -6.44 -20.39
N ILE A 113 -13.48 -6.25 -20.06
CA ILE A 113 -14.08 -6.82 -18.85
C ILE A 113 -14.00 -8.35 -18.99
N PRO A 114 -13.42 -9.08 -18.01
CA PRO A 114 -13.30 -10.53 -18.08
C PRO A 114 -14.65 -11.19 -18.34
N GLU A 115 -14.68 -12.27 -19.13
CA GLU A 115 -15.91 -12.96 -19.51
C GLU A 115 -16.69 -13.47 -18.29
N GLU A 116 -16.00 -14.03 -17.30
CA GLU A 116 -16.60 -14.48 -16.04
C GLU A 116 -17.34 -13.36 -15.30
N VAL A 117 -16.77 -12.16 -15.30
CA VAL A 117 -17.40 -10.97 -14.70
C VAL A 117 -18.64 -10.58 -15.49
N ARG A 118 -18.59 -10.60 -16.83
CA ARG A 118 -19.75 -10.30 -17.68
C ARG A 118 -20.89 -11.28 -17.45
N ILE A 119 -20.61 -12.58 -17.40
CA ILE A 119 -21.60 -13.62 -17.14
C ILE A 119 -22.21 -13.44 -15.75
N PHE A 120 -21.38 -13.18 -14.74
CA PHE A 120 -21.85 -12.97 -13.37
C PHE A 120 -22.76 -11.74 -13.27
N VAL A 121 -22.32 -10.59 -13.81
CA VAL A 121 -23.09 -9.34 -13.80
C VAL A 121 -24.39 -9.49 -14.57
N TRP A 122 -24.37 -10.13 -15.73
CA TRP A 122 -25.58 -10.39 -16.50
C TRP A 122 -26.61 -11.20 -15.70
N ARG A 123 -26.17 -12.25 -15.00
CA ARG A 123 -27.02 -13.07 -14.14
C ARG A 123 -27.52 -12.29 -12.92
N ARG A 124 -26.65 -11.53 -12.26
CA ARG A 124 -26.96 -10.70 -11.10
C ARG A 124 -28.03 -9.65 -11.44
N ASP A 125 -27.85 -8.97 -12.56
CA ASP A 125 -28.73 -7.87 -13.00
C ASP A 125 -29.96 -8.40 -13.77
N GLY A 126 -30.08 -9.73 -13.92
CA GLY A 126 -31.22 -10.39 -14.57
C GLY A 126 -31.39 -10.02 -16.04
N GLY A 127 -30.29 -9.69 -16.73
CA GLY A 127 -30.31 -9.19 -18.10
C GLY A 127 -31.14 -7.92 -18.27
N ARG A 128 -31.14 -7.04 -17.26
CA ARG A 128 -31.87 -5.77 -17.25
C ARG A 128 -30.95 -4.62 -16.84
N CYS A 129 -31.26 -3.43 -17.35
CA CYS A 129 -30.67 -2.19 -16.89
C CYS A 129 -30.97 -1.99 -15.39
N VAL A 130 -29.93 -1.75 -14.58
CA VAL A 130 -30.11 -1.56 -13.13
C VAL A 130 -30.83 -0.25 -12.77
N GLU A 131 -30.82 0.73 -13.68
CA GLU A 131 -31.48 2.04 -13.47
C GLU A 131 -32.95 2.05 -13.89
N CYS A 132 -33.29 1.45 -15.04
CA CYS A 132 -34.63 1.57 -15.63
C CYS A 132 -35.32 0.23 -15.95
N ASN A 133 -34.69 -0.90 -15.63
CA ASN A 133 -35.18 -2.26 -15.90
C ASN A 133 -35.37 -2.63 -17.39
N SER A 134 -34.97 -1.78 -18.35
CA SER A 134 -35.01 -2.11 -19.78
C SER A 134 -34.15 -3.34 -20.09
N GLN A 135 -34.59 -4.15 -21.05
CA GLN A 135 -33.83 -5.30 -21.58
C GLN A 135 -33.18 -5.01 -22.93
N GLU A 136 -33.32 -3.78 -23.44
CA GLU A 136 -32.87 -3.40 -24.78
C GLU A 136 -31.55 -2.64 -24.73
N ASN A 137 -30.70 -2.88 -25.74
CA ASN A 137 -29.42 -2.19 -25.97
C ASN A 137 -28.57 -2.07 -24.69
N LEU A 138 -28.34 -3.21 -24.03
CA LEU A 138 -27.61 -3.30 -22.77
C LEU A 138 -26.10 -3.28 -22.99
N GLU A 139 -25.43 -2.51 -22.15
CA GLU A 139 -23.99 -2.31 -22.13
C GLU A 139 -23.46 -2.55 -20.71
N PHE A 140 -22.25 -3.10 -20.62
CA PHE A 140 -21.54 -3.21 -19.34
C PHE A 140 -20.81 -1.89 -19.09
N ASP A 141 -21.17 -1.22 -18.01
CA ASP A 141 -20.60 0.07 -17.60
C ASP A 141 -19.84 -0.06 -16.28
N HIS A 142 -18.80 0.77 -16.10
CA HIS A 142 -18.09 0.89 -14.85
C HIS A 142 -18.77 1.92 -13.95
N ILE A 143 -19.16 1.52 -12.73
CA ILE A 143 -19.73 2.44 -11.73
C ILE A 143 -18.73 3.56 -11.47
N ILE A 144 -17.50 3.21 -11.04
CA ILE A 144 -16.35 4.12 -10.97
C ILE A 144 -15.58 4.02 -12.30
N PRO A 145 -15.42 5.12 -13.07
CA PRO A 145 -14.70 5.10 -14.33
C PRO A 145 -13.27 4.57 -14.20
N VAL A 146 -12.79 3.86 -15.22
CA VAL A 146 -11.41 3.34 -15.28
C VAL A 146 -10.38 4.47 -15.13
N SER A 147 -10.68 5.66 -15.67
CA SER A 147 -9.82 6.85 -15.55
C SER A 147 -9.66 7.35 -14.10
N GLN A 148 -10.56 6.96 -13.20
CA GLN A 148 -10.51 7.29 -11.78
C GLN A 148 -10.06 6.10 -10.92
N GLY A 149 -9.47 5.06 -11.54
CA GLY A 149 -9.00 3.86 -10.84
C GLY A 149 -10.06 2.79 -10.65
N GLY A 150 -11.19 2.86 -11.36
CA GLY A 150 -12.23 1.84 -11.35
C GLY A 150 -11.72 0.45 -11.75
N SER A 151 -12.00 -0.56 -10.94
CA SER A 151 -11.63 -1.96 -11.23
C SER A 151 -12.63 -2.63 -12.18
N SER A 152 -12.19 -3.62 -12.96
CA SER A 152 -13.10 -4.45 -13.79
C SER A 152 -13.64 -5.65 -13.02
N THR A 153 -14.03 -5.45 -11.76
CA THR A 153 -14.63 -6.49 -10.90
C THR A 153 -16.15 -6.42 -10.95
N ALA A 154 -16.84 -7.53 -10.65
CA ALA A 154 -18.31 -7.56 -10.63
C ALA A 154 -18.92 -6.48 -9.72
N ARG A 155 -18.22 -6.06 -8.65
CA ARG A 155 -18.69 -4.98 -7.76
C ARG A 155 -18.72 -3.61 -8.42
N ASN A 156 -17.84 -3.37 -9.39
CA ASN A 156 -17.71 -2.08 -10.07
C ASN A 156 -18.26 -2.10 -11.51
N ILE A 157 -18.80 -3.24 -11.96
CA ILE A 157 -19.48 -3.37 -13.26
C ILE A 157 -20.98 -3.48 -13.04
N GLN A 158 -21.74 -2.78 -13.86
CA GLN A 158 -23.19 -2.77 -13.88
C GLN A 158 -23.71 -2.91 -15.32
N LEU A 159 -24.95 -3.40 -15.46
CA LEU A 159 -25.63 -3.45 -16.74
C LEU A 159 -26.53 -2.21 -16.89
N LEU A 160 -26.29 -1.40 -17.92
CA LEU A 160 -27.09 -0.23 -18.25
C LEU A 160 -27.62 -0.31 -19.68
N CYS A 161 -28.81 0.21 -19.95
CA CYS A 161 -29.22 0.46 -21.33
C CYS A 161 -28.48 1.69 -21.89
N GLU A 162 -28.32 1.75 -23.21
CA GLU A 162 -27.67 2.85 -23.91
C GLU A 162 -28.15 4.25 -23.44
N LYS A 163 -29.46 4.42 -23.19
CA LYS A 163 -30.03 5.69 -22.71
C LYS A 163 -29.52 6.06 -21.33
N CYS A 164 -29.58 5.13 -20.37
CA CYS A 164 -29.09 5.35 -19.00
C CYS A 164 -27.57 5.53 -18.97
N ASN A 165 -26.84 4.74 -19.77
CA ASN A 165 -25.39 4.87 -19.87
C ASN A 165 -24.96 6.25 -20.38
N ARG A 166 -25.62 6.75 -21.44
CA ARG A 166 -25.38 8.11 -21.96
C ARG A 166 -25.73 9.21 -20.97
N GLN A 167 -26.80 9.03 -20.19
CA GLN A 167 -27.18 9.98 -19.14
C GLN A 167 -26.16 10.03 -18.00
N LYS A 168 -25.61 8.87 -17.62
CA LYS A 168 -24.57 8.75 -16.59
C LYS A 168 -23.28 9.50 -16.98
N SER A 169 -22.78 9.29 -18.19
CA SER A 169 -21.53 9.93 -18.66
C SER A 169 -20.38 9.76 -17.62
N ASN A 170 -19.45 10.73 -17.51
CA ASN A 170 -18.43 10.75 -16.46
C ASN A 170 -18.94 11.27 -15.10
N LYS A 171 -20.25 11.36 -14.90
CA LYS A 171 -20.82 11.75 -13.61
C LYS A 171 -20.93 10.50 -12.74
N ILE A 172 -20.24 10.53 -11.61
CA ILE A 172 -20.38 9.54 -10.54
C ILE A 172 -21.62 9.91 -9.73
#